data_AF-A0A2U3NII1-F1
#
_entry.id   AF-A0A2U3NII1-F1
#
_cell.length_a   1.000
_cell.length_b   1.000
_cell.length_c   1.000
_cell.angle_alpha   90.00
_cell.angle_beta   90.00
_cell.angle_gamma   90.00
#
_symmetry.space_group_name_H-M   'P 1'
#
loop_
_entity.id
_entity.type
_entity.pdbx_description
1 polymer ?
#
loop_
_entity_poly.entity_id
_entity_poly.type
_entity_poly.pdbx_seq_one_letter_code
_entity_poly.pdbx_strand_id
1 'polypeptide(L)'
;MAGKKGMRLRAGGTLRRLPSGKWQASYTGPDLARHVAPVTYTAKMDAERWLADERRSIERDEWTAPRLRAEAQRARSKTLGDYTGDWLETRNLKPRTKIGYEAGYGDVACTTWWDWSCRRGGLR
;
A
#
# COMPACT_ATOMS: atom_id res chain seq x y z
N MET A 1 10.10 -34.30 25.91
CA MET A 1 9.74 -33.27 24.90
C MET A 1 8.53 -32.49 25.39
N ALA A 2 8.71 -31.45 26.20
CA ALA A 2 7.61 -30.65 26.73
C ALA A 2 7.33 -29.47 25.78
N GLY A 3 6.24 -29.55 25.03
CA GLY A 3 5.75 -28.45 24.20
C GLY A 3 5.47 -27.24 25.10
N LYS A 4 6.27 -26.19 24.94
CA LYS A 4 6.13 -24.95 25.70
C LYS A 4 4.81 -24.33 25.29
N LYS A 5 3.79 -24.53 26.11
CA LYS A 5 2.45 -23.96 25.96
C LYS A 5 2.62 -22.45 26.04
N GLY A 6 2.65 -21.80 24.89
CA GLY A 6 2.69 -20.34 24.79
C GLY A 6 1.59 -19.77 25.66
N MET A 7 2.01 -19.11 26.74
CA MET A 7 1.13 -18.42 27.67
C MET A 7 0.27 -17.46 26.85
N ARG A 8 -1.03 -17.73 26.81
CA ARG A 8 -2.04 -16.91 26.14
C ARG A 8 -2.06 -15.54 26.81
N LEU A 9 -1.35 -14.56 26.23
CA LEU A 9 -1.57 -13.16 26.59
C LEU A 9 -2.92 -12.74 26.01
N ARG A 10 -3.89 -12.68 26.92
CA ARG A 10 -5.22 -12.10 26.73
C ARG A 10 -5.05 -10.69 26.13
N ALA A 11 -5.56 -10.49 24.92
CA ALA A 11 -5.51 -9.26 24.11
C ALA A 11 -4.17 -8.84 23.44
N GLY A 12 -3.14 -9.70 23.38
CA GLY A 12 -1.84 -9.37 22.76
C GLY A 12 -1.62 -10.11 21.44
N GLY A 13 -1.24 -9.39 20.38
CA GLY A 13 -1.01 -9.97 19.05
C GLY A 13 -0.03 -11.16 19.03
N THR A 14 -0.22 -12.05 18.06
CA THR A 14 0.62 -13.21 17.78
C THR A 14 1.76 -12.84 16.84
N LEU A 15 3.00 -13.14 17.26
CA LEU A 15 4.21 -13.11 16.43
C LEU A 15 4.57 -14.52 15.99
N ARG A 16 4.78 -14.73 14.69
CA ARG A 16 5.31 -15.99 14.15
C ARG A 16 6.58 -15.76 13.34
N ARG A 17 7.53 -16.69 13.42
CA ARG A 17 8.73 -16.71 12.58
C ARG A 17 8.47 -17.57 11.34
N LEU A 18 8.72 -17.01 10.17
CA LEU A 18 8.62 -17.72 8.89
C LEU A 18 9.87 -18.57 8.64
N PRO A 19 9.80 -19.60 7.77
CA PRO A 19 10.97 -20.38 7.36
C PRO A 19 12.04 -19.52 6.68
N SER A 20 11.67 -18.36 6.13
CA SER A 20 12.60 -17.35 5.60
C SER A 20 13.39 -16.58 6.68
N GLY A 21 13.16 -16.86 7.97
CA GLY A 21 13.78 -16.14 9.08
C GLY A 21 13.10 -14.83 9.45
N LYS A 22 12.15 -14.34 8.63
CA LYS A 22 11.38 -13.11 8.89
C LYS A 22 10.30 -13.32 9.95
N TRP A 23 9.92 -12.23 10.61
CA TRP A 23 8.85 -12.16 11.59
C TRP A 23 7.57 -11.62 10.96
N GLN A 24 6.46 -12.30 11.22
CA GLN A 24 5.12 -11.83 10.87
C GLN A 24 4.33 -11.58 12.14
N ALA A 25 3.81 -10.36 12.28
CA ALA A 25 2.91 -9.98 13.35
C ALA A 25 1.45 -10.11 12.89
N SER A 26 0.58 -10.49 13.81
CA SER A 26 -0.87 -10.53 13.62
C SER A 26 -1.55 -10.25 14.94
N TYR A 27 -2.72 -9.61 14.95
CA TYR A 27 -3.51 -9.39 16.15
C TYR A 27 -4.99 -9.65 15.87
N THR A 28 -5.78 -9.78 16.92
CA THR A 28 -7.24 -9.85 16.83
C THR A 28 -7.80 -8.51 17.24
N GLY A 29 -8.50 -7.84 16.34
CA GLY A 29 -9.12 -6.55 16.59
C GLY A 29 -10.40 -6.66 17.42
N PRO A 30 -11.02 -5.51 17.77
CA PRO A 30 -12.33 -5.48 18.42
C PRO A 30 -13.44 -6.05 17.53
N ASP A 31 -13.19 -6.18 16.23
CA ASP A 31 -14.05 -6.82 15.22
C ASP A 31 -14.00 -8.35 15.25
N LEU A 32 -13.28 -8.94 16.21
CA LEU A 32 -12.99 -10.38 16.32
C LEU A 32 -12.27 -10.97 15.09
N ALA A 33 -11.85 -10.13 14.14
CA ALA A 33 -11.14 -10.56 12.95
C ALA A 33 -9.64 -10.54 13.21
N ARG A 34 -8.93 -11.44 12.51
CA ARG A 34 -7.47 -11.50 12.56
C ARG A 34 -6.88 -10.58 11.51
N HIS A 35 -6.14 -9.59 11.98
CA HIS A 35 -5.40 -8.65 11.14
C HIS A 35 -3.92 -9.00 11.12
N VAL A 36 -3.38 -9.13 9.92
CA VAL A 36 -1.96 -9.47 9.70
C VAL A 36 -1.22 -8.22 9.25
N ALA A 37 0.03 -8.07 9.70
CA ALA A 37 0.89 -6.99 9.25
C ALA A 37 1.04 -7.03 7.72
N PRO A 38 0.98 -5.86 7.04
CA PRO A 38 1.12 -5.79 5.58
C PRO A 38 2.53 -6.16 5.10
N VAL A 39 3.53 -6.04 5.98
CA VAL A 39 4.93 -6.37 5.72
C VAL A 39 5.43 -7.43 6.69
N THR A 40 6.45 -8.17 6.26
CA THR A 40 7.20 -9.07 7.14
C THR A 40 8.46 -8.37 7.61
N TYR A 41 8.75 -8.46 8.91
CA TYR A 41 9.86 -7.76 9.55
C TYR A 41 11.09 -8.66 9.64
N THR A 42 12.29 -8.07 9.64
CA THR A 42 13.54 -8.81 9.83
C THR A 42 13.86 -9.00 11.31
N ALA A 43 13.65 -7.97 12.12
CA ALA A 43 13.84 -8.01 13.57
C ALA A 43 12.52 -8.25 14.31
N LYS A 44 12.60 -8.97 15.43
CA LYS A 44 11.45 -9.20 16.31
C LYS A 44 10.93 -7.90 16.92
N MET A 45 11.83 -6.98 17.26
CA MET A 45 11.51 -5.68 17.86
C MET A 45 10.63 -4.82 16.95
N ASP A 46 10.86 -4.85 15.63
CA ASP A 46 10.05 -4.07 14.67
C ASP A 46 8.61 -4.61 14.61
N ALA A 47 8.49 -5.93 14.68
CA ALA A 47 7.20 -6.61 14.71
C ALA A 47 6.44 -6.34 16.04
N GLU A 48 7.16 -6.27 17.16
CA GLU A 48 6.59 -5.88 18.46
C GLU A 48 6.16 -4.41 18.48
N ARG A 49 6.97 -3.52 17.90
CA ARG A 49 6.62 -2.10 17.73
C ARG A 49 5.33 -1.93 16.95
N TRP A 50 5.18 -2.63 15.83
CA TRP A 50 3.94 -2.57 15.04
C TRP A 50 2.70 -3.00 15.85
N LEU A 51 2.82 -4.06 16.66
CA LEU A 51 1.73 -4.49 17.54
C LEU A 51 1.40 -3.43 18.61
N ALA A 52 2.41 -2.77 19.17
CA ALA A 52 2.21 -1.69 20.13
C ALA A 52 1.52 -0.47 19.50
N ASP A 53 1.92 -0.09 18.28
CA ASP A 53 1.31 1.03 17.55
C ASP A 53 -0.15 0.76 17.21
N GLU A 54 -0.48 -0.47 16.84
CA GLU A 54 -1.87 -0.85 16.58
C GLU A 54 -2.70 -0.86 17.86
N ARG A 55 -2.15 -1.36 18.97
CA ARG A 55 -2.80 -1.30 20.28
C ARG A 55 -3.11 0.14 20.69
N ARG A 56 -2.15 1.07 20.53
CA ARG A 56 -2.39 2.50 20.78
C ARG A 56 -3.47 3.08 19.88
N SER A 57 -3.59 2.58 18.64
CA SER A 57 -4.63 3.02 17.71
C SER A 57 -6.02 2.55 18.14
N ILE A 58 -6.12 1.32 18.67
CA ILE A 58 -7.34 0.78 19.27
C ILE A 58 -7.71 1.57 20.54
N GLU A 59 -6.74 1.83 21.42
CA GLU A 59 -6.96 2.61 22.65
C GLU A 59 -7.40 4.07 22.38
N ARG A 60 -7.08 4.61 21.20
CA ARG A 60 -7.49 5.95 20.78
C ARG A 60 -8.80 5.98 20.00
N ASP A 61 -9.47 4.85 19.82
CA ASP A 61 -10.66 4.68 18.94
C ASP A 61 -10.48 5.18 17.49
N GLU A 62 -9.24 5.45 17.06
CA GLU A 62 -8.88 5.85 15.68
C GLU A 62 -8.50 4.63 14.83
N TRP A 63 -8.79 3.43 15.34
CA TRP A 63 -8.39 2.20 14.69
C TRP A 63 -9.14 2.00 13.38
N THR A 64 -8.38 1.92 12.29
CA THR A 64 -8.87 1.58 10.95
C THR A 64 -8.19 0.30 10.51
N ALA A 65 -8.97 -0.65 9.96
CA ALA A 65 -8.44 -1.93 9.51
C ALA A 65 -7.22 -1.74 8.58
N PRO A 66 -6.12 -2.50 8.78
CA PRO A 66 -4.87 -2.30 8.05
C PRO A 66 -5.01 -2.50 6.54
N ARG A 67 -5.99 -3.30 6.09
CA ARG A 67 -6.34 -3.42 4.67
C ARG A 67 -6.85 -2.10 4.08
N LEU A 68 -7.82 -1.47 4.76
CA LEU A 68 -8.37 -0.18 4.34
C LEU A 68 -7.29 0.92 4.41
N ARG A 69 -6.40 0.86 5.40
CA ARG A 69 -5.25 1.77 5.49
C ARG A 69 -4.28 1.58 4.31
N ALA A 70 -3.99 0.35 3.92
CA ALA A 70 -3.13 0.07 2.76
C ALA A 70 -3.78 0.53 1.44
N GLU A 71 -5.10 0.33 1.28
CA GLU A 71 -5.86 0.84 0.14
C GLU A 71 -5.89 2.37 0.13
N ALA A 72 -6.11 3.01 1.28
CA ALA A 72 -6.07 4.47 1.40
C ALA A 72 -4.68 5.06 1.11
N GLN A 73 -3.60 4.39 1.52
CA GLN A 73 -2.24 4.84 1.19
C GLN A 73 -1.96 4.72 -0.31
N ARG A 74 -2.41 3.63 -0.95
CA ARG A 74 -2.32 3.48 -2.42
C ARG A 74 -3.14 4.54 -3.16
N ALA A 75 -4.33 4.86 -2.67
CA ALA A 75 -5.16 5.93 -3.24
C ALA A 75 -4.55 7.33 -3.03
N ARG A 76 -3.80 7.54 -1.94
CA ARG A 76 -3.08 8.79 -1.67
C ARG A 76 -1.83 8.96 -2.53
N SER A 77 -1.15 7.87 -2.89
CA SER A 77 -0.02 7.92 -3.82
C SER A 77 -0.54 8.13 -5.24
N LYS A 78 -0.77 9.39 -5.64
CA LYS A 78 -0.96 9.74 -7.05
C LYS A 78 0.29 9.35 -7.83
N THR A 79 0.13 8.61 -8.93
CA THR A 79 1.28 8.33 -9.79
C THR A 79 1.71 9.60 -10.51
N LEU A 80 2.94 9.63 -11.03
CA LEU A 80 3.40 10.76 -11.86
C LEU A 80 2.47 10.94 -13.07
N GLY A 81 1.98 9.83 -13.65
CA GLY A 81 1.00 9.85 -14.74
C GLY A 81 -0.29 10.56 -14.35
N ASP A 82 -0.91 10.15 -13.23
CA ASP A 82 -2.15 10.78 -12.73
C ASP A 82 -1.96 12.27 -12.46
N TYR A 83 -0.82 12.63 -11.83
CA TYR A 83 -0.48 14.02 -11.57
C TYR A 83 -0.30 14.82 -12.87
N THR A 84 0.38 14.26 -13.87
CA THR A 84 0.60 14.94 -15.15
C THR A 84 -0.71 15.14 -15.93
N GLY A 85 -1.64 14.18 -15.85
CA GLY A 85 -2.99 14.32 -16.41
C GLY A 85 -3.76 15.46 -15.76
N ASP A 86 -3.90 15.42 -14.44
CA ASP A 86 -4.56 16.49 -13.66
C ASP A 86 -3.94 17.87 -13.95
N TRP A 87 -2.60 17.93 -14.06
CA TRP A 87 -1.86 19.17 -14.31
C TRP A 87 -2.10 19.73 -15.72
N LEU A 88 -2.15 18.87 -16.75
CA LEU A 88 -2.42 19.27 -18.14
C LEU A 88 -3.88 19.72 -18.36
N GLU A 89 -4.82 19.20 -17.57
CA GLU A 89 -6.23 19.62 -17.61
C GLU A 89 -6.47 20.93 -16.87
N THR A 90 -5.83 21.12 -15.71
CA THR A 90 -6.03 22.31 -14.88
C THR A 90 -5.32 23.54 -15.44
N ARG A 91 -4.22 23.36 -16.19
CA ARG A 91 -3.45 24.48 -16.75
C ARG A 91 -4.03 24.92 -18.10
N ASN A 92 -4.29 26.22 -18.23
CA ASN A 92 -4.65 26.83 -19.51
C ASN A 92 -3.40 26.95 -20.41
N LEU A 93 -3.08 25.88 -21.13
CA LEU A 93 -1.99 25.80 -22.08
C LEU A 93 -2.48 26.06 -23.50
N LYS A 94 -1.65 26.71 -24.32
CA LYS A 94 -1.93 26.82 -25.76
C LYS A 94 -1.96 25.41 -26.39
N PRO A 95 -2.84 25.13 -27.37
CA PRO A 95 -3.04 23.79 -27.93
C PRO A 95 -1.75 23.10 -28.38
N ARG A 96 -0.85 23.86 -29.03
CA ARG A 96 0.43 23.33 -29.54
C ARG A 96 1.40 22.91 -28.43
N THR A 97 1.35 23.58 -27.29
CA THR A 97 2.16 23.28 -26.11
C THR A 97 1.59 22.06 -25.38
N LYS A 98 0.26 21.94 -25.31
CA LYS A 98 -0.43 20.79 -24.72
C LYS A 98 -0.07 19.48 -25.44
N ILE A 99 -0.12 19.47 -26.77
CA ILE A 99 0.27 18.30 -27.60
C ILE A 99 1.74 17.90 -27.34
N GLY A 100 2.65 18.86 -27.20
CA GLY A 100 4.06 18.58 -26.91
C GLY A 100 4.28 17.92 -25.55
N TYR A 101 3.54 18.37 -24.52
CA TYR A 101 3.59 17.73 -23.20
C TYR A 101 2.86 16.39 -23.17
N GLU A 102 1.73 16.25 -23.85
CA GLU A 102 1.03 14.96 -24.01
C GLU A 102 1.92 13.93 -24.71
N ALA A 103 2.69 14.33 -25.73
CA ALA A 103 3.64 13.44 -26.39
C ALA A 103 4.84 13.07 -25.48
N GLY A 104 5.36 14.01 -24.70
CA GLY A 104 6.48 13.77 -23.78
C GLY A 104 6.13 12.95 -22.54
N TYR A 105 4.92 13.11 -22.00
CA TYR A 105 4.43 12.36 -20.84
C TYR A 105 3.65 11.09 -21.23
N GLY A 106 3.07 11.03 -22.44
CA GLY A 106 2.32 9.88 -22.95
C GLY A 106 3.20 8.65 -23.21
N ASP A 107 4.49 8.83 -23.50
CA ASP A 107 5.44 7.70 -23.65
C ASP A 107 5.70 6.98 -22.31
N VAL A 108 5.54 7.69 -21.18
CA VAL A 108 5.65 7.11 -19.83
C VAL A 108 4.39 6.31 -19.45
N ALA A 109 3.22 6.67 -19.99
CA ALA A 109 1.98 5.91 -19.80
C ALA A 109 1.86 4.71 -20.76
N CYS A 110 2.42 4.80 -21.97
CA CYS A 110 2.31 3.77 -23.00
C CYS A 110 3.30 2.61 -22.83
N THR A 111 4.31 2.73 -21.95
CA THR A 111 5.29 1.67 -21.68
C THR A 111 4.80 0.62 -20.68
N THR A 112 3.75 0.90 -19.89
CA THR A 112 3.05 -0.11 -19.10
C THR A 112 1.85 -0.65 -19.86
N TRP A 113 2.12 -1.60 -20.75
CA TRP A 113 1.28 -2.77 -21.06
C TRP A 113 -0.19 -2.60 -20.65
N TRP A 114 -1.04 -2.02 -21.49
CA TRP A 114 -2.50 -2.20 -21.60
C TRP A 114 -3.18 -0.97 -22.24
N ASP A 115 -2.74 -0.57 -23.44
CA ASP A 115 -3.65 0.14 -24.36
C ASP A 115 -3.21 -0.06 -25.81
N TRP A 116 -3.99 -0.83 -26.57
CA TRP A 116 -3.72 -1.18 -27.97
C TRP A 116 -4.04 -0.03 -28.94
N SER A 117 -4.58 1.09 -28.44
CA SER A 117 -5.04 2.23 -29.24
C SER A 117 -3.90 3.11 -29.75
N CYS A 118 -2.73 3.08 -29.09
CA CYS A 118 -1.63 4.01 -29.40
C CYS A 118 -0.86 3.68 -30.70
N ARG A 119 -1.00 2.47 -31.26
CA ARG A 119 -0.22 2.02 -32.45
C ARG A 119 -0.93 2.25 -33.80
N ARG A 120 -2.16 2.75 -33.85
CA ARG A 120 -2.90 2.94 -35.11
C ARG A 120 -3.37 4.38 -35.32
N GLY A 121 -2.44 5.25 -35.71
CA GLY A 121 -2.80 6.57 -36.20
C GLY A 121 -1.65 7.26 -36.91
N GLY A 122 -1.50 7.03 -38.23
CA GLY A 122 -0.75 7.97 -39.09
C GLY A 122 0.17 7.39 -40.16
N LEU A 123 -0.31 6.46 -40.99
CA LEU A 123 0.17 6.32 -42.38
C LEU A 123 -0.95 6.78 -43.30
N ARG A 124 -1.00 8.09 -43.59
CA ARG A 124 -1.37 8.67 -44.89
C ARG A 124 -1.22 10.18 -44.87
#